data_AF-A0A1F8MFN1-F1
#
_entry.id   AF-A0A1F8MFN1-F1
#
_cell.length_a   1.000
_cell.length_b   1.000
_cell.length_c   1.000
_cell.angle_alpha   90.00
_cell.angle_beta   90.00
_cell.angle_gamma   90.00
#
_symmetry.space_group_name_H-M   'P 1'
#
loop_
_entity.id
_entity.type
_entity.pdbx_description
1 polymer ?
#
loop_
_entity_poly.entity_id
_entity_poly.type
_entity_poly.pdbx_seq_one_letter_code
_entity_poly.pdbx_strand_id
1 'polypeptide(L)'
;MISKILSFDWALWFFWIMATTLGWFLGGLISSPLTIVISGFLVGIFQWLVLQGRIARPWRWIFSSFCGWTIGYFITFYGALWEFEIFDGAIIGLIVGIAQWVILRSELRWTGWWIIFSIIGWTTGLTLLPGVMITGTMAGVLTGIALEVLLRHPRLREIQP
;
A
#
# COMPACT_ATOMS: atom_id res chain seq x y z
N MET A 1 -21.22 8.02 22.29
CA MET A 1 -21.09 8.07 20.81
C MET A 1 -19.73 8.63 20.38
N ILE A 2 -19.21 9.68 21.03
CA ILE A 2 -17.88 10.26 20.79
C ILE A 2 -16.71 9.29 21.07
N SER A 3 -16.85 8.36 22.02
CA SER A 3 -15.77 7.41 22.36
C SER A 3 -15.40 6.41 21.25
N LYS A 4 -16.32 6.08 20.32
CA LYS A 4 -16.02 5.21 19.16
C LYS A 4 -15.28 5.93 18.04
N ILE A 5 -15.38 7.26 17.96
CA ILE A 5 -14.63 8.07 16.99
C ILE A 5 -13.20 8.26 17.49
N LEU A 6 -13.00 8.39 18.80
CA LEU A 6 -11.70 8.63 19.44
C LEU A 6 -10.78 7.40 19.55
N SER A 7 -11.28 6.17 19.41
CA SER A 7 -10.41 4.98 19.46
C SER A 7 -9.73 4.73 18.12
N PHE A 8 -8.86 5.64 17.68
CA PHE A 8 -7.94 5.39 16.58
C PHE A 8 -6.88 4.39 16.99
N ASP A 9 -6.72 3.33 16.20
CA ASP A 9 -5.68 2.31 16.44
C ASP A 9 -4.32 2.89 16.01
N TRP A 10 -3.75 3.73 16.87
CA TRP A 10 -2.44 4.36 16.67
C TRP A 10 -1.33 3.33 16.50
N ALA A 11 -1.45 2.16 17.13
CA ALA A 11 -0.48 1.09 17.00
C ALA A 11 -0.51 0.48 15.60
N LEU A 12 -1.70 0.15 15.07
CA LEU A 12 -1.86 -0.29 13.68
C LEU A 12 -1.25 0.72 12.71
N TRP A 13 -1.62 1.99 12.87
CA TRP A 13 -1.17 3.06 11.97
C TRP A 13 0.35 3.20 12.00
N PHE A 14 0.96 3.21 13.19
CA PHE A 14 2.41 3.25 13.35
C PHE A 14 3.10 2.03 12.74
N PHE A 15 2.62 0.81 13.04
CA PHE A 15 3.20 -0.42 12.48
C PHE A 15 3.08 -0.46 10.96
N TRP A 16 2.01 0.09 10.39
CA TRP A 16 1.84 0.19 8.94
C TRP A 16 2.85 1.15 8.31
N ILE A 17 3.09 2.30 8.93
CA ILE A 17 4.13 3.26 8.51
C ILE A 17 5.50 2.59 8.57
N MET A 18 5.81 1.92 9.67
CA MET A 18 7.10 1.23 9.86
C MET A 18 7.29 0.11 8.85
N ALA A 19 6.27 -0.71 8.62
CA ALA A 19 6.31 -1.78 7.63
C ALA A 19 6.61 -1.25 6.21
N THR A 20 5.94 -0.16 5.84
CA THR A 20 6.12 0.46 4.51
C THR A 20 7.48 1.15 4.40
N THR A 21 7.92 1.83 5.45
CA THR A 21 9.22 2.53 5.48
C THR A 21 10.38 1.54 5.46
N LEU A 22 10.33 0.49 6.29
CA LEU A 22 11.38 -0.54 6.34
C LEU A 22 11.45 -1.35 5.05
N GLY A 23 10.30 -1.71 4.47
CA GLY A 23 10.27 -2.43 3.20
C GLY A 23 10.91 -1.61 2.07
N TRP A 24 10.56 -0.33 2.02
CA TRP A 24 11.14 0.59 1.04
C TRP A 24 12.63 0.81 1.27
N PHE A 25 13.03 1.05 2.52
CA PHE A 25 14.43 1.28 2.90
C PHE A 25 15.31 0.08 2.57
N LEU A 26 14.95 -1.12 3.04
CA LEU A 26 15.75 -2.32 2.83
C LEU A 26 15.83 -2.72 1.35
N GLY A 27 14.75 -2.50 0.58
CA GLY A 27 14.79 -2.71 -0.86
C GLY A 27 15.69 -1.70 -1.57
N GLY A 28 15.66 -0.44 -1.12
CA GLY A 28 16.51 0.64 -1.60
C GLY A 28 18.02 0.41 -1.40
N LEU A 29 18.41 -0.38 -0.39
CA LEU A 29 19.82 -0.75 -0.15
C LEU A 29 20.36 -1.73 -1.19
N ILE A 30 19.49 -2.40 -1.95
CA ILE A 30 19.88 -3.38 -2.95
C ILE A 30 20.18 -2.64 -4.25
N SER A 31 21.45 -2.60 -4.65
CA SER A 31 21.90 -1.99 -5.90
C SER A 31 21.58 -2.91 -7.09
N SER A 32 20.36 -2.82 -7.62
CA SER A 32 19.88 -3.62 -8.75
C SER A 32 18.97 -2.79 -9.65
N PRO A 33 18.88 -3.04 -10.97
CA PRO A 33 17.85 -2.42 -11.81
C PRO A 33 16.42 -2.67 -11.30
N LEU A 34 16.24 -3.72 -10.49
CA LEU A 34 14.94 -4.11 -9.92
C LEU A 34 14.69 -3.52 -8.52
N THR A 35 15.47 -2.52 -8.06
CA THR A 35 15.33 -1.93 -6.71
C THR A 35 13.89 -1.55 -6.36
N ILE A 36 13.14 -0.95 -7.29
CA ILE A 36 11.74 -0.55 -7.06
C ILE A 36 10.84 -1.77 -6.82
N VAL A 37 10.99 -2.82 -7.64
CA VAL A 37 10.20 -4.06 -7.51
C VAL A 37 10.54 -4.79 -6.21
N ILE A 38 11.83 -4.87 -5.86
CA ILE A 38 12.29 -5.51 -4.62
C ILE A 38 11.80 -4.73 -3.39
N SER A 39 11.86 -3.40 -3.43
CA SER A 39 11.31 -2.52 -2.38
C SER A 39 9.83 -2.76 -2.20
N GLY A 40 9.07 -2.78 -3.30
CA GLY A 40 7.64 -3.05 -3.28
C GLY A 40 7.28 -4.44 -2.74
N PHE A 41 8.07 -5.45 -3.07
CA PHE A 41 7.92 -6.80 -2.54
C PHE A 41 8.15 -6.84 -1.02
N LEU A 42 9.23 -6.22 -0.53
CA LEU A 42 9.54 -6.14 0.89
C LEU A 42 8.48 -5.34 1.67
N VAL A 43 7.97 -4.25 1.10
CA VAL A 43 6.80 -3.53 1.63
C VAL A 43 5.62 -4.49 1.78
N GLY A 44 5.31 -5.29 0.76
CA GLY A 44 4.24 -6.28 0.80
C GLY A 44 4.44 -7.33 1.89
N ILE A 45 5.67 -7.81 2.10
CA ILE A 45 6.01 -8.77 3.17
C ILE A 45 5.80 -8.16 4.56
N PHE A 46 6.30 -6.95 4.81
CA PHE A 46 6.13 -6.36 6.14
C PHE A 46 4.69 -5.93 6.40
N GLN A 47 3.98 -5.41 5.39
CA GLN A 47 2.55 -5.11 5.52
C GLN A 47 1.73 -6.38 5.79
N TRP A 48 2.11 -7.52 5.20
CA TRP A 48 1.50 -8.81 5.50
C TRP A 48 1.61 -9.20 6.99
N LEU A 49 2.73 -8.89 7.65
CA LEU A 49 2.88 -9.13 9.09
C LEU A 49 1.87 -8.29 9.90
N VAL A 50 1.64 -7.04 9.50
CA VAL A 50 0.68 -6.15 10.16
C VAL A 50 -0.78 -6.60 9.95
N LEU A 51 -1.07 -7.24 8.81
CA LEU A 51 -2.40 -7.75 8.47
C LEU A 51 -2.74 -9.10 9.12
N GLN A 52 -1.79 -9.74 9.82
CA GLN A 52 -2.07 -11.01 10.50
C GLN A 52 -3.22 -10.85 11.50
N GLY A 53 -4.22 -11.73 11.38
CA GLY A 53 -5.41 -11.72 12.24
C GLY A 53 -6.40 -10.56 11.98
N ARG A 54 -6.10 -9.64 11.06
CA ARG A 54 -7.00 -8.50 10.71
C ARG A 54 -7.86 -8.77 9.47
N ILE A 55 -7.39 -9.67 8.59
CA ILE A 55 -8.13 -10.16 7.41
C ILE A 55 -7.97 -11.68 7.32
N ALA A 56 -8.89 -12.36 6.61
CA ALA A 56 -9.01 -13.82 6.59
C ALA A 56 -7.87 -14.50 5.82
N ARG A 57 -7.36 -13.89 4.75
CA ARG A 57 -6.28 -14.46 3.92
C ARG A 57 -5.17 -13.45 3.69
N PRO A 58 -4.41 -13.08 4.74
CA PRO A 58 -3.44 -11.99 4.65
C PRO A 58 -2.33 -12.30 3.65
N TRP A 59 -1.91 -13.56 3.50
CA TRP A 59 -0.82 -13.96 2.59
C TRP A 59 -1.04 -13.52 1.13
N ARG A 60 -2.29 -13.36 0.69
CA ARG A 60 -2.63 -12.87 -0.65
C ARG A 60 -2.14 -11.44 -0.89
N TRP A 61 -1.92 -10.67 0.18
CA TRP A 61 -1.36 -9.33 0.14
C TRP A 61 0.03 -9.29 -0.47
N ILE A 62 0.88 -10.29 -0.17
CA ILE A 62 2.25 -10.37 -0.68
C ILE A 62 2.22 -10.51 -2.20
N PHE A 63 1.47 -11.49 -2.71
CA PHE A 63 1.34 -11.74 -4.15
C PHE A 63 0.72 -10.56 -4.89
N SER A 64 -0.33 -9.98 -4.32
CA SER A 64 -0.98 -8.80 -4.86
C SER A 64 -0.01 -7.62 -4.96
N SER A 65 0.73 -7.33 -3.89
CA SER A 65 1.72 -6.25 -3.87
C SER A 65 2.84 -6.51 -4.87
N PHE A 66 3.39 -7.73 -4.89
CA PHE A 66 4.44 -8.11 -5.84
C PHE A 66 4.01 -7.92 -7.30
N CYS A 67 2.83 -8.43 -7.67
CA CYS A 67 2.28 -8.24 -9.01
C CYS A 67 2.04 -6.76 -9.33
N GLY A 68 1.46 -6.01 -8.39
CA GLY A 68 1.21 -4.58 -8.57
C GLY A 68 2.48 -3.79 -8.82
N TRP A 69 3.53 -4.04 -8.03
CA TRP A 69 4.83 -3.38 -8.19
C TRP A 69 5.55 -3.77 -9.46
N THR A 70 5.51 -5.05 -9.82
CA THR A 70 6.13 -5.54 -11.05
C THR A 70 5.46 -4.94 -12.28
N ILE A 71 4.12 -4.99 -12.35
CA ILE A 71 3.36 -4.41 -13.46
C ILE A 71 3.54 -2.89 -13.52
N GLY A 72 3.43 -2.21 -12.36
CA GLY A 72 3.63 -0.77 -12.27
C GLY A 72 5.01 -0.35 -12.77
N TYR A 73 6.07 -1.04 -12.33
CA TYR A 73 7.43 -0.80 -12.78
C TYR A 73 7.59 -0.96 -14.30
N PHE A 74 7.06 -2.02 -14.90
CA PHE A 74 7.15 -2.18 -16.35
C PHE A 74 6.38 -1.10 -17.11
N ILE A 75 5.19 -0.72 -16.64
CA ILE A 75 4.40 0.35 -17.27
C ILE A 75 5.16 1.67 -17.20
N THR A 76 5.71 2.04 -16.04
CA THR A 76 6.46 3.30 -15.91
C THR A 76 7.79 3.24 -16.65
N PHE A 77 8.49 2.11 -16.64
CA PHE A 77 9.76 1.95 -17.37
C PHE A 77 9.57 2.11 -18.89
N TYR A 78 8.56 1.47 -19.48
CA TYR A 78 8.24 1.65 -20.91
C TYR A 78 7.54 2.99 -21.18
N GLY A 79 6.83 3.55 -20.20
CA GLY A 79 6.15 4.84 -20.26
C GLY A 79 7.10 6.04 -20.15
N ALA A 80 8.21 5.91 -19.44
CA ALA A 80 9.25 6.94 -19.32
C ALA A 80 9.91 7.26 -20.68
N LEU A 81 9.88 6.30 -21.62
CA LEU A 81 10.25 6.53 -23.03
C LEU A 81 9.36 7.58 -23.74
N TRP A 82 8.27 8.02 -23.09
CA TRP A 82 7.29 8.99 -23.57
C TRP A 82 7.24 10.28 -22.71
N GLU A 83 8.27 10.54 -21.89
CA GLU A 83 8.45 11.78 -21.07
C GLU A 83 7.42 12.03 -19.95
N PHE A 84 6.75 10.98 -19.44
CA PHE A 84 5.73 11.10 -18.38
C PHE A 84 6.25 10.88 -16.95
N GLU A 85 7.52 11.17 -16.65
CA GLU A 85 8.16 10.85 -15.34
C GLU A 85 7.39 11.42 -14.13
N ILE A 86 6.72 12.56 -14.28
CA ILE A 86 5.90 13.17 -13.21
C ILE A 86 4.69 12.31 -12.80
N PHE A 87 4.27 11.36 -13.63
CA PHE A 87 3.13 10.49 -13.35
C PHE A 87 3.52 9.11 -12.81
N ASP A 88 4.81 8.80 -12.70
CA ASP A 88 5.27 7.47 -12.29
C ASP A 88 4.69 7.04 -10.94
N GLY A 89 4.73 7.92 -9.94
CA GLY A 89 4.17 7.65 -8.62
C GLY A 89 2.65 7.44 -8.65
N ALA A 90 1.93 8.15 -9.53
CA ALA A 90 0.49 8.00 -9.69
C ALA A 90 0.13 6.68 -10.38
N ILE A 91 0.87 6.29 -11.41
CA ILE A 91 0.70 5.03 -12.14
C ILE A 91 1.01 3.85 -11.20
N ILE A 92 2.15 3.88 -10.52
CA ILE A 92 2.51 2.84 -9.54
C ILE A 92 1.45 2.75 -8.44
N GLY A 93 1.04 3.88 -7.86
CA GLY A 93 0.04 3.91 -6.80
C GLY A 93 -1.32 3.40 -7.25
N LEU A 94 -1.72 3.67 -8.49
CA LEU A 94 -2.95 3.14 -9.08
C LEU A 94 -2.88 1.62 -9.25
N ILE A 95 -1.82 1.11 -9.88
CA ILE A 95 -1.68 -0.33 -10.17
C ILE A 95 -1.56 -1.14 -8.88
N VAL A 96 -0.69 -0.72 -7.96
CA VAL A 96 -0.54 -1.36 -6.63
C VAL A 96 -1.84 -1.26 -5.84
N GLY A 97 -2.48 -0.08 -5.84
CA GLY A 97 -3.75 0.16 -5.16
C GLY A 97 -4.87 -0.75 -5.67
N ILE A 98 -5.00 -0.92 -7.00
CA ILE A 98 -5.98 -1.83 -7.61
C ILE A 98 -5.68 -3.28 -7.22
N ALA A 99 -4.41 -3.70 -7.31
CA ALA A 99 -4.02 -5.06 -6.95
C ALA A 99 -4.41 -5.37 -5.50
N GLN A 100 -4.09 -4.47 -4.56
CA GLN A 100 -4.39 -4.63 -3.13
C GLN A 100 -5.87 -4.50 -2.83
N TRP A 101 -6.58 -3.63 -3.56
CA TRP A 101 -8.03 -3.45 -3.45
C TRP A 101 -8.79 -4.75 -3.71
N VAL A 102 -8.34 -5.60 -4.64
CA VAL A 102 -8.97 -6.92 -4.89
C VAL A 102 -9.01 -7.79 -3.63
N ILE A 103 -8.03 -7.65 -2.75
CA ILE A 103 -7.97 -8.38 -1.47
C ILE A 103 -8.89 -7.70 -0.44
N LEU A 104 -8.79 -6.38 -0.28
CA LEU A 104 -9.62 -5.67 0.71
C LEU A 104 -11.10 -5.75 0.39
N ARG A 105 -11.48 -5.66 -0.90
CA ARG A 105 -12.89 -5.63 -1.33
C ARG A 105 -13.64 -6.91 -1.03
N SER A 106 -13.00 -8.03 -0.72
CA SER A 106 -13.72 -9.24 -0.30
C SER A 106 -14.16 -9.20 1.15
N GLU A 107 -13.54 -8.35 1.98
CA GLU A 107 -13.70 -8.40 3.44
C GLU A 107 -14.16 -7.09 4.05
N LEU A 108 -13.90 -5.95 3.40
CA LEU A 108 -14.18 -4.61 3.95
C LEU A 108 -15.17 -3.84 3.06
N ARG A 109 -15.85 -2.85 3.65
CA ARG A 109 -16.67 -1.87 2.93
C ARG A 109 -15.82 -0.67 2.52
N TRP A 110 -16.27 0.07 1.52
CA TRP A 110 -15.68 1.36 1.10
C TRP A 110 -14.23 1.28 0.61
N THR A 111 -13.81 0.09 0.18
CA THR A 111 -12.41 -0.18 -0.19
C THR A 111 -11.91 0.59 -1.39
N GLY A 112 -12.79 1.21 -2.19
CA GLY A 112 -12.38 2.10 -3.29
C GLY A 112 -11.47 3.25 -2.83
N TRP A 113 -11.62 3.74 -1.60
CA TRP A 113 -10.73 4.75 -1.02
C TRP A 113 -9.28 4.28 -0.91
N TRP A 114 -9.02 2.98 -0.78
CA TRP A 114 -7.67 2.41 -0.78
C TRP A 114 -6.86 2.82 -2.02
N ILE A 115 -7.51 2.82 -3.17
CA ILE A 115 -6.87 3.14 -4.46
C ILE A 115 -6.48 4.63 -4.46
N ILE A 116 -7.39 5.50 -4.02
CA ILE A 116 -7.15 6.96 -3.97
C ILE A 116 -5.98 7.28 -3.03
N PHE A 117 -5.97 6.72 -1.83
CA PHE A 117 -4.86 6.94 -0.88
C PHE A 117 -3.55 6.31 -1.34
N SER A 118 -3.60 5.18 -2.06
CA SER A 118 -2.41 4.59 -2.69
C SER A 118 -1.82 5.50 -3.77
N ILE A 119 -2.66 6.08 -4.65
CA ILE A 119 -2.22 7.04 -5.67
C ILE A 119 -1.55 8.25 -5.01
N ILE A 120 -2.23 8.89 -4.05
CA ILE A 120 -1.69 10.08 -3.37
C ILE A 120 -0.40 9.73 -2.62
N GLY A 121 -0.38 8.58 -1.94
CA GLY A 121 0.78 8.09 -1.17
C GLY A 121 2.02 7.91 -2.02
N TRP A 122 1.91 7.16 -3.11
CA TRP A 122 3.04 6.88 -3.99
C TRP A 122 3.41 8.07 -4.87
N THR A 123 2.46 8.91 -5.30
CA THR A 123 2.76 10.18 -5.98
C THR A 123 3.57 11.11 -5.06
N THR A 124 3.12 11.26 -3.82
CA THR A 124 3.82 12.11 -2.85
C THR A 124 5.21 11.56 -2.56
N GLY A 125 5.32 10.25 -2.33
CA GLY A 125 6.57 9.61 -1.96
C GLY A 125 7.58 9.50 -3.10
N LEU A 126 7.16 9.20 -4.33
CA LEU A 126 8.08 8.95 -5.46
C LEU A 126 8.34 10.19 -6.30
N THR A 127 7.33 11.06 -6.46
CA THR A 127 7.40 12.20 -7.38
C THR A 127 7.63 13.51 -6.63
N LEU A 128 6.82 13.81 -5.61
CA LEU A 128 6.84 15.13 -4.98
C LEU A 128 7.93 15.28 -3.92
N LEU A 129 8.13 14.25 -3.09
CA LEU A 129 9.08 14.22 -1.98
C LEU A 129 9.91 12.92 -2.00
N PRO A 130 10.73 12.71 -3.05
CA PRO A 130 11.53 11.51 -3.20
C PRO A 130 12.58 11.40 -2.09
N GLY A 131 12.74 10.19 -1.55
CA GLY A 131 13.78 9.88 -0.59
C GLY A 131 13.60 8.50 0.02
N VAL A 132 14.69 7.76 0.23
CA VAL A 132 14.63 6.34 0.63
C VAL A 132 13.87 6.08 1.93
N MET A 133 13.74 7.07 2.82
CA MET A 133 12.88 6.96 4.00
C MET A 133 11.52 7.65 3.77
N ILE A 134 11.55 8.87 3.23
CA ILE A 134 10.38 9.72 3.06
C ILE A 134 9.33 9.06 2.16
N THR A 135 9.76 8.41 1.07
CA THR A 135 8.86 7.74 0.13
C THR A 135 8.01 6.68 0.83
N GLY A 136 8.66 5.75 1.55
CA GLY A 136 7.97 4.70 2.29
C GLY A 136 7.13 5.25 3.44
N THR A 137 7.60 6.30 4.13
CA THR A 137 6.85 6.94 5.21
C THR A 137 5.59 7.63 4.69
N MET A 138 5.64 8.41 3.61
CA MET A 138 4.48 9.11 3.06
C MET A 138 3.43 8.14 2.52
N ALA A 139 3.86 7.13 1.78
CA ALA A 139 2.96 6.07 1.32
C ALA A 139 2.33 5.33 2.50
N GLY A 140 3.12 5.00 3.53
CA GLY A 140 2.66 4.34 4.76
C GLY A 140 1.68 5.20 5.57
N VAL A 141 1.93 6.50 5.74
CA VAL A 141 1.05 7.41 6.48
C VAL A 141 -0.34 7.45 5.84
N LEU A 142 -0.38 7.67 4.53
CA LEU A 142 -1.62 7.87 3.79
C LEU A 142 -2.41 6.57 3.65
N THR A 143 -1.75 5.46 3.27
CA THR A 143 -2.41 4.15 3.19
C THR A 143 -2.76 3.58 4.56
N GLY A 144 -1.99 3.91 5.61
CA GLY A 144 -2.29 3.50 6.98
C GLY A 144 -3.56 4.14 7.52
N ILE A 145 -3.78 5.44 7.25
CA ILE A 145 -5.05 6.12 7.60
C ILE A 145 -6.21 5.43 6.89
N ALA A 146 -6.06 5.16 5.59
CA ALA A 146 -7.07 4.45 4.83
C ALA A 146 -7.33 3.05 5.42
N LEU A 147 -6.28 2.29 5.76
CA LEU A 147 -6.43 0.94 6.32
C LEU A 147 -7.20 0.95 7.63
N GLU A 148 -6.85 1.87 8.53
CA GLU A 148 -7.50 2.01 9.84
C GLU A 148 -9.00 2.25 9.68
N VAL A 149 -9.37 3.21 8.83
CA VAL A 149 -10.77 3.53 8.53
C VAL A 149 -11.49 2.34 7.90
N LEU A 150 -10.84 1.63 6.97
CA LEU A 150 -11.45 0.47 6.29
C LEU A 150 -11.68 -0.71 7.24
N LEU A 151 -10.73 -0.99 8.15
CA LEU A 151 -10.85 -2.08 9.12
C LEU A 151 -11.97 -1.86 10.14
N ARG A 152 -12.36 -0.60 10.38
CA ARG A 152 -13.55 -0.28 11.19
C ARG A 152 -14.88 -0.62 10.51
N HIS A 153 -14.87 -0.84 9.19
CA HIS A 153 -16.06 -1.12 8.40
C HIS A 153 -15.98 -2.50 7.75
N PRO A 154 -15.90 -3.60 8.54
CA PRO A 154 -15.89 -4.94 7.99
C PRO A 154 -17.19 -5.23 7.25
N ARG A 155 -17.10 -5.97 6.15
CA ARG A 155 -18.27 -6.49 5.48
C ARG A 155 -18.78 -7.67 6.30
N LEU A 156 -19.97 -7.53 6.88
CA LEU A 156 -20.65 -8.64 7.52
C LEU A 156 -20.77 -9.78 6.50
N ARG A 157 -20.17 -10.94 6.78
CA ARG A 157 -20.59 -12.16 6.10
C ARG A 157 -21.97 -12.45 6.65
N GLU A 158 -23.00 -12.27 5.83
CA GLU A 158 -24.30 -12.89 6.08
C GLU A 158 -24.03 -14.39 6.23
N ILE A 159 -24.13 -14.86 7.47
CA ILE A 159 -24.19 -16.28 7.75
C ILE A 159 -25.55 -16.69 7.18
N GLN A 160 -25.55 -17.27 5.99
CA GLN A 160 -26.75 -17.95 5.49
C GLN A 160 -27.05 -19.12 6.45
N PRO A 161 -28.32 -19.28 6.89
CA PRO A 161 -28.74 -20.29 7.84
C PRO A 161 -28.60 -21.72 7.29
#